data_AF-A0A382BD47-F1
#
_entry.id   AF-A0A382BD47-F1
#
_cell.length_a   1.000
_cell.length_b   1.000
_cell.length_c   1.000
_cell.angle_alpha   90.00
_cell.angle_beta   90.00
_cell.angle_gamma   90.00
#
_symmetry.space_group_name_H-M   'P 1'
#
loop_
_entity.id
_entity.type
_entity.pdbx_description
1 polymer ?
#
loop_
_entity_poly.entity_id
_entity_poly.type
_entity_poly.pdbx_seq_one_letter_code
_entity_poly.pdbx_strand_id
1 'polypeptide(L)'
;MILDNLLFIAKISPIFYFSIPIITYLYNSNKNHTVFLKGFIFSEILNKSLKYFLKMPRPKNAGNCSIINKLKLFDLKSYGMPSGHSQCAWYSGIYYSLLIYFDTNYNKFTKIICISGLLISSAFVSYSRVHIYCHTLFQVLYGGILGGIIGILTYNKKNTITSI
;
A
#
# COMPACT_ATOMS: atom_id res chain seq x y z
N MET A 1 -20.19 -8.92 -11.37
CA MET A 1 -19.67 -7.94 -12.35
C MET A 1 -19.04 -6.70 -11.68
N ILE A 2 -19.78 -5.87 -10.94
CA ILE A 2 -19.20 -4.66 -10.31
C ILE A 2 -18.16 -5.02 -9.24
N LEU A 3 -18.48 -5.94 -8.32
CA LEU A 3 -17.54 -6.36 -7.28
C LEU A 3 -16.27 -6.97 -7.86
N ASP A 4 -16.39 -7.80 -8.91
CA ASP A 4 -15.24 -8.42 -9.57
C ASP A 4 -14.29 -7.38 -10.16
N ASN A 5 -14.83 -6.33 -10.78
CA ASN A 5 -14.03 -5.21 -11.29
C ASN A 5 -13.32 -4.46 -10.16
N LEU A 6 -13.99 -4.22 -9.03
CA LEU A 6 -13.38 -3.58 -7.87
C LEU A 6 -12.28 -4.45 -7.24
N LEU A 7 -12.49 -5.77 -7.14
CA LEU A 7 -11.48 -6.72 -6.68
C LEU A 7 -10.26 -6.77 -7.61
N PHE A 8 -10.49 -6.66 -8.92
CA PHE A 8 -9.42 -6.56 -9.91
C PHE A 8 -8.62 -5.25 -9.73
N ILE A 9 -9.28 -4.12 -9.56
CA ILE A 9 -8.64 -2.83 -9.26
C ILE A 9 -7.80 -2.93 -7.97
N ALA A 10 -8.35 -3.51 -6.90
CA ALA A 10 -7.62 -3.70 -5.66
C ALA A 10 -6.37 -4.60 -5.85
N LYS A 11 -6.44 -5.60 -6.73
CA LYS A 11 -5.31 -6.48 -7.06
C LYS A 11 -4.18 -5.74 -7.78
N ILE A 12 -4.49 -4.81 -8.68
CA ILE A 12 -3.50 -4.00 -9.42
C ILE A 12 -3.10 -2.71 -8.69
N SER A 13 -3.74 -2.38 -7.56
CA SER A 13 -3.50 -1.15 -6.79
C SER A 13 -2.03 -0.79 -6.51
N PRO A 14 -1.10 -1.74 -6.26
CA PRO A 14 0.31 -1.40 -6.08
C PRO A 14 0.94 -0.67 -7.29
N ILE A 15 0.44 -0.93 -8.51
CA ILE A 15 0.90 -0.22 -9.71
C ILE A 15 0.57 1.26 -9.60
N PHE A 16 -0.66 1.61 -9.18
CA PHE A 16 -1.08 3.00 -9.00
C PHE A 16 -0.29 3.70 -7.89
N TYR A 17 -0.04 3.02 -6.76
CA TYR A 17 0.76 3.58 -5.67
C TYR A 17 2.19 3.90 -6.11
N PHE A 18 2.75 3.18 -7.08
CA PHE A 18 4.07 3.46 -7.61
C PHE A 18 4.06 4.48 -8.76
N SER A 19 3.14 4.36 -9.72
CA SER A 19 3.16 5.17 -10.94
C SER A 19 2.64 6.59 -10.74
N ILE A 20 1.58 6.79 -9.95
CA ILE A 20 0.99 8.12 -9.74
C ILE A 20 2.01 9.12 -9.16
N PRO A 21 2.73 8.82 -8.06
CA PRO A 21 3.71 9.75 -7.51
C PRO A 21 4.85 10.07 -8.49
N ILE A 22 5.27 9.10 -9.32
CA ILE A 22 6.28 9.33 -10.36
C ILE A 22 5.76 10.33 -11.39
N ILE A 23 4.58 10.07 -11.96
CA ILE A 23 3.96 10.93 -12.97
C ILE A 23 3.76 12.34 -12.40
N THR A 24 3.22 12.44 -11.19
CA THR A 24 3.00 13.73 -10.54
C THR A 24 4.30 14.46 -10.26
N TYR A 25 5.34 13.76 -9.79
CA TYR A 25 6.68 14.34 -9.63
C TYR A 25 7.24 14.90 -10.95
N LEU A 26 7.13 14.14 -12.05
CA LEU A 26 7.59 14.60 -13.36
C LEU A 26 6.82 15.84 -13.85
N TYR A 27 5.54 15.96 -13.46
CA TYR A 27 4.71 17.09 -13.84
C TYR A 27 4.96 18.35 -12.99
N ASN A 28 5.11 18.22 -11.67
CA ASN A 28 5.13 19.37 -10.75
C ASN A 28 6.42 19.51 -9.92
N SER A 29 7.39 18.61 -10.07
CA SER A 29 8.64 18.56 -9.29
C SER A 29 8.44 18.62 -7.77
N ASN A 30 7.28 18.21 -7.26
CA ASN A 30 6.99 18.25 -5.83
C ASN A 30 7.78 17.16 -5.10
N LYS A 31 8.73 17.60 -4.28
CA LYS A 31 9.64 16.73 -3.51
C LYS A 31 8.91 15.77 -2.57
N ASN A 32 7.66 16.05 -2.17
CA ASN A 32 6.86 15.12 -1.35
C ASN A 32 6.61 13.79 -2.06
N HIS A 33 6.57 13.75 -3.40
CA HIS A 33 6.45 12.49 -4.14
C HIS A 33 7.77 11.71 -4.13
N THR A 34 8.92 12.40 -4.16
CA THR A 34 10.23 11.75 -4.03
C THR A 34 10.42 11.14 -2.64
N VAL A 35 10.03 11.87 -1.58
CA VAL A 35 10.00 11.36 -0.19
C VAL A 35 9.13 10.11 -0.10
N PHE A 36 7.92 10.19 -0.68
CA PHE A 36 6.99 9.07 -0.75
C PHE A 36 7.61 7.85 -1.43
N LEU A 37 8.25 8.01 -2.59
CA LEU A 37 8.84 6.90 -3.35
C LEU A 37 10.00 6.26 -2.59
N LYS A 38 10.87 7.05 -1.95
CA LYS A 38 11.95 6.53 -1.09
C LYS A 38 11.39 5.68 0.05
N GLY A 39 10.35 6.18 0.75
CA GLY A 39 9.67 5.43 1.81
C GLY A 39 8.93 4.19 1.31
N PHE A 40 8.33 4.26 0.11
CA PHE A 40 7.63 3.13 -0.52
C PHE A 40 8.59 1.99 -0.85
N ILE A 41 9.75 2.31 -1.45
CA ILE A 41 10.80 1.32 -1.74
C ILE A 41 11.29 0.66 -0.45
N PHE A 42 11.54 1.44 0.60
CA PHE A 42 11.92 0.89 1.91
C PHE A 42 10.84 -0.04 2.47
N SER A 43 9.57 0.36 2.39
CA SER A 43 8.41 -0.44 2.82
C SER A 43 8.36 -1.80 2.11
N GLU A 44 8.55 -1.81 0.78
CA GLU A 44 8.57 -3.02 -0.03
C GLU A 44 9.75 -3.96 0.32
N ILE A 45 10.94 -3.39 0.53
CA ILE A 45 12.11 -4.17 0.97
C ILE A 45 11.81 -4.83 2.32
N LEU A 46 11.31 -4.06 3.29
CA LEU A 46 10.99 -4.56 4.61
C LEU A 46 9.90 -5.65 4.57
N ASN A 47 8.87 -5.48 3.74
CA ASN A 47 7.83 -6.49 3.54
C ASN A 47 8.43 -7.83 3.07
N LYS A 48 9.31 -7.77 2.06
CA LYS A 48 9.97 -8.96 1.50
C LYS A 48 10.91 -9.62 2.51
N SER A 49 11.69 -8.83 3.24
CA SER A 49 12.55 -9.33 4.32
C SER A 49 11.74 -10.04 5.39
N LEU A 50 10.65 -9.42 5.89
CA LEU A 50 9.78 -10.03 6.91
C LEU A 50 9.10 -11.31 6.41
N LYS A 51 8.66 -11.35 5.16
CA LYS A 51 8.15 -12.60 4.55
C LYS A 51 9.18 -13.71 4.62
N TYR A 52 10.43 -13.41 4.28
CA TYR A 52 11.52 -14.39 4.31
C TYR A 52 11.83 -14.88 5.73
N PHE A 53 11.77 -14.01 6.73
CA PHE A 53 12.01 -14.38 8.14
C PHE A 53 10.85 -15.13 8.78
N LEU A 54 9.62 -14.62 8.64
CA LEU A 54 8.43 -15.16 9.33
C LEU A 54 7.95 -16.48 8.73
N LYS A 55 8.15 -16.65 7.42
CA LYS A 55 7.82 -17.88 6.69
C LYS A 55 6.38 -18.38 6.86
N MET A 56 5.44 -17.51 7.25
CA MET A 56 4.06 -17.91 7.51
C MET A 56 3.33 -18.29 6.21
N PRO A 57 2.65 -19.44 6.16
CA PRO A 57 1.94 -19.88 4.95
C PRO A 57 0.71 -19.01 4.68
N ARG A 58 0.27 -18.99 3.42
CA ARG A 58 -1.03 -18.44 3.02
C ARG A 58 -2.17 -19.38 3.44
N PRO A 59 -3.45 -18.93 3.41
CA PRO A 59 -4.59 -19.81 3.65
C PRO A 59 -4.58 -21.07 2.79
N LYS A 60 -5.10 -22.19 3.31
CA LYS A 60 -5.36 -23.39 2.50
C LYS A 60 -6.37 -23.01 1.41
N ASN A 61 -6.07 -23.34 0.15
CA ASN A 61 -6.81 -22.91 -1.05
C ASN A 61 -6.59 -21.45 -1.48
N ALA A 62 -5.51 -20.82 -1.05
CA ALA A 62 -5.18 -19.48 -1.54
C ALA A 62 -5.12 -19.45 -3.07
N GLY A 63 -6.01 -18.65 -3.67
CA GLY A 63 -6.10 -18.48 -5.11
C GLY A 63 -4.94 -17.65 -5.68
N ASN A 64 -5.05 -17.25 -6.95
CA ASN A 64 -3.98 -16.51 -7.62
C ASN A 64 -3.85 -15.07 -7.08
N CYS A 65 -2.89 -14.92 -6.18
CA CYS A 65 -2.53 -13.66 -5.53
C CYS A 65 -1.68 -12.73 -6.39
N SER A 66 -1.06 -13.20 -7.48
CA SER A 66 -0.20 -12.39 -8.35
C SER A 66 -0.99 -11.63 -9.39
N ILE A 67 -0.53 -10.43 -9.75
CA ILE A 67 -1.06 -9.67 -10.89
C ILE A 67 -0.94 -10.47 -12.19
N ILE A 68 0.14 -11.23 -12.36
CA ILE A 68 0.44 -11.99 -13.58
C ILE A 68 0.15 -13.47 -13.35
N ASN A 69 -1.03 -13.92 -13.80
CA ASN A 69 -1.48 -15.31 -13.63
C ASN A 69 -0.74 -16.33 -14.53
N LYS A 70 0.02 -15.89 -15.55
CA LYS A 70 0.52 -16.76 -16.64
C LYS A 70 2.02 -17.09 -16.61
N LEU A 71 2.82 -16.40 -15.81
CA LEU A 71 4.25 -16.68 -15.71
C LEU A 71 4.49 -17.66 -14.55
N LYS A 72 4.53 -18.95 -14.88
CA LYS A 72 4.96 -20.06 -14.00
C LYS A 72 6.35 -19.86 -13.38
N LEU A 73 7.11 -18.86 -13.87
CA LEU A 73 8.41 -18.47 -13.35
C LEU A 73 8.33 -17.95 -11.89
N PHE A 74 7.17 -17.48 -11.45
CA PHE A 74 6.90 -17.08 -10.07
C PHE A 74 5.84 -17.98 -9.46
N ASP A 75 6.13 -19.28 -9.36
CA ASP A 75 5.31 -20.22 -8.58
C ASP A 75 5.22 -19.69 -7.14
N LEU A 76 4.07 -19.08 -6.79
CA LEU A 76 3.88 -18.30 -5.58
C LEU A 76 3.78 -19.19 -4.32
N LYS A 77 4.83 -19.95 -4.02
CA LYS A 77 5.18 -20.36 -2.65
C LYS A 77 5.70 -19.16 -1.84
N SER A 78 5.08 -17.98 -2.00
CA SER A 78 5.44 -16.78 -1.26
C SER A 78 4.71 -16.76 0.08
N TYR A 79 5.46 -16.56 1.15
CA TYR A 79 4.94 -16.42 2.50
C TYR A 79 3.86 -15.32 2.59
N GLY A 80 2.82 -15.61 3.35
CA GLY A 80 1.61 -14.80 3.45
C GLY A 80 1.72 -13.62 4.41
N MET A 81 2.66 -13.63 5.36
CA MET A 81 2.81 -12.53 6.33
C MET A 81 4.08 -11.70 6.08
N PRO A 82 4.00 -10.36 6.04
CA PRO A 82 2.78 -9.54 5.98
C PRO A 82 2.16 -9.47 4.57
N SER A 83 0.91 -9.01 4.49
CA SER A 83 0.27 -8.71 3.20
C SER A 83 0.87 -7.44 2.58
N GLY A 84 1.54 -7.58 1.43
CA GLY A 84 2.13 -6.44 0.70
C GLY A 84 1.09 -5.44 0.18
N HIS A 85 -0.02 -5.92 -0.41
CA HIS A 85 -1.12 -5.04 -0.85
C HIS A 85 -1.68 -4.19 0.29
N SER A 86 -1.92 -4.80 1.46
CA SER A 86 -2.40 -4.06 2.63
C SER A 86 -1.36 -3.06 3.12
N GLN A 87 -0.08 -3.47 3.21
CA GLN A 87 1.00 -2.58 3.62
C GLN A 87 1.17 -1.37 2.69
N CYS A 88 1.17 -1.56 1.37
CA CYS A 88 1.24 -0.48 0.40
C CYS A 88 0.04 0.46 0.48
N ALA A 89 -1.16 -0.09 0.63
CA ALA A 89 -2.37 0.71 0.71
C ALA A 89 -2.38 1.58 1.96
N TRP A 90 -2.10 1.00 3.14
CA TRP A 90 -2.06 1.76 4.40
C TRP A 90 -0.88 2.73 4.48
N TYR A 91 0.29 2.37 3.95
CA TYR A 91 1.41 3.30 3.79
C TYR A 91 0.98 4.54 2.98
N SER A 92 0.37 4.31 1.82
CA SER A 92 -0.10 5.39 0.93
C SER A 92 -1.20 6.20 1.56
N GLY A 93 -2.23 5.53 2.10
CA GLY A 93 -3.37 6.17 2.73
C GLY A 93 -2.96 7.05 3.90
N ILE A 94 -2.08 6.56 4.78
CA ILE A 94 -1.63 7.35 5.94
C ILE A 94 -0.71 8.49 5.54
N TYR A 95 0.29 8.26 4.69
CA TYR A 95 1.20 9.32 4.25
C TYR A 95 0.46 10.48 3.58
N TYR A 96 -0.43 10.18 2.61
CA TYR A 96 -1.19 11.23 1.94
C TYR A 96 -2.25 11.86 2.83
N SER A 97 -2.83 11.11 3.79
CA SER A 97 -3.73 11.70 4.78
C SER A 97 -3.03 12.74 5.65
N LEU A 98 -1.79 12.47 6.07
CA LEU A 98 -0.99 13.43 6.84
C LEU A 98 -0.61 14.65 6.00
N LEU A 99 -0.19 14.46 4.74
CA LEU A 99 0.04 15.58 3.81
C LEU A 99 -1.23 16.44 3.66
N ILE A 100 -2.38 15.83 3.42
CA ILE A 100 -3.65 16.54 3.28
C ILE A 100 -3.99 17.30 4.57
N TYR A 101 -3.87 16.65 5.71
CA TYR A 101 -4.27 17.23 6.98
C TYR A 101 -3.39 18.44 7.37
N PHE A 102 -2.06 18.30 7.25
CA PHE A 102 -1.11 19.28 7.77
C PHE A 102 -0.53 20.23 6.73
N ASP A 103 -0.36 19.81 5.47
CA ASP A 103 0.39 20.58 4.47
C ASP A 103 -0.48 21.20 3.37
N THR A 104 -1.80 20.98 3.41
CA THR A 104 -2.72 21.58 2.44
C THR A 104 -3.63 22.64 3.08
N ASN A 105 -3.96 23.65 2.28
CA ASN A 105 -4.91 24.72 2.62
C ASN A 105 -6.37 24.34 2.30
N TYR A 106 -6.67 23.05 2.09
CA TYR A 106 -8.04 22.59 1.87
C TYR A 106 -8.92 22.90 3.07
N ASN A 107 -10.19 23.23 2.81
CA ASN A 107 -11.17 23.39 3.87
C ASN A 107 -11.41 22.07 4.61
N LYS A 108 -11.97 22.15 5.82
CA LYS A 108 -12.20 20.99 6.70
C LYS A 108 -13.02 19.88 6.02
N PHE A 109 -14.04 20.24 5.27
CA PHE A 109 -14.92 19.29 4.59
C PHE A 109 -14.17 18.50 3.52
N THR A 110 -13.41 19.18 2.66
CA THR A 110 -12.53 18.56 1.66
C THR A 110 -11.50 17.64 2.31
N LYS A 111 -10.85 18.07 3.41
CA LYS A 111 -9.91 17.22 4.15
C LYS A 111 -10.57 15.94 4.63
N ILE A 112 -11.76 16.02 5.23
CA ILE A 112 -12.51 14.86 5.73
C ILE A 112 -12.83 13.89 4.59
N ILE A 113 -13.34 14.38 3.46
CA ILE A 113 -13.70 13.53 2.32
C ILE A 113 -12.46 12.82 1.76
N CYS A 114 -11.38 13.54 1.49
CA CYS A 114 -10.19 12.96 0.89
C CYS A 114 -9.53 11.93 1.82
N ILE A 115 -9.38 12.25 3.11
CA ILE A 115 -8.80 11.33 4.11
C ILE A 115 -9.69 10.10 4.26
N SER A 116 -11.01 10.28 4.40
CA SER A 116 -11.94 9.16 4.49
C SER A 116 -11.88 8.25 3.25
N GLY A 117 -11.81 8.84 2.06
CA GLY A 117 -11.64 8.09 0.80
C GLY A 117 -10.36 7.25 0.78
N LEU A 118 -9.23 7.82 1.22
CA LEU A 118 -7.95 7.11 1.31
C LEU A 118 -8.00 5.94 2.30
N LEU A 119 -8.62 6.14 3.47
CA LEU A 119 -8.74 5.11 4.50
C LEU A 119 -9.72 4.00 4.09
N ILE A 120 -10.86 4.36 3.51
CA ILE A 120 -11.85 3.40 2.97
C ILE A 120 -11.21 2.58 1.85
N SER A 121 -10.47 3.21 0.93
CA SER A 121 -9.72 2.50 -0.11
C SER A 121 -8.70 1.53 0.47
N SER A 122 -7.96 1.94 1.50
CA SER A 122 -6.97 1.07 2.18
C SER A 122 -7.61 -0.12 2.89
N ALA A 123 -8.75 0.11 3.55
CA ALA A 123 -9.56 -0.94 4.14
C ALA A 123 -10.12 -1.88 3.06
N PHE A 124 -10.60 -1.36 1.94
CA PHE A 124 -11.12 -2.16 0.83
C PHE A 124 -10.04 -3.04 0.19
N VAL A 125 -8.82 -2.52 -0.02
CA VAL A 125 -7.69 -3.33 -0.51
C VAL A 125 -7.39 -4.47 0.46
N SER A 126 -7.39 -4.19 1.77
CA SER A 126 -7.17 -5.22 2.80
C SER A 126 -8.28 -6.28 2.79
N TYR A 127 -9.55 -5.85 2.76
CA TYR A 127 -10.71 -6.72 2.63
C TYR A 127 -10.63 -7.61 1.39
N SER A 128 -10.27 -7.03 0.23
CA SER A 128 -10.17 -7.78 -1.02
C SER A 128 -9.21 -8.96 -0.91
N ARG A 129 -8.15 -8.84 -0.10
CA ARG A 129 -7.17 -9.92 0.08
C ARG A 129 -7.70 -11.08 0.90
N VAL A 130 -8.53 -10.80 1.89
CA VAL A 130 -9.20 -11.81 2.69
C VAL A 130 -10.33 -12.45 1.88
N HIS A 131 -11.12 -11.63 1.19
CA HIS A 131 -12.27 -12.06 0.41
C HIS A 131 -11.90 -13.07 -0.69
N ILE A 132 -10.76 -12.88 -1.36
CA ILE A 132 -10.29 -13.83 -2.39
C ILE A 132 -9.34 -14.91 -1.84
N TYR A 133 -9.38 -15.16 -0.53
CA TYR A 133 -8.63 -16.21 0.18
C TYR A 133 -7.11 -16.11 0.04
N CYS A 134 -6.60 -14.94 -0.32
CA CYS A 134 -5.19 -14.75 -0.60
C CYS A 134 -4.34 -14.55 0.67
N HIS A 135 -4.95 -13.96 1.70
CA HIS A 135 -4.36 -13.68 3.00
C HIS A 135 -5.38 -13.92 4.12
N THR A 136 -4.89 -14.25 5.31
CA THR A 136 -5.72 -14.24 6.53
C THR A 136 -5.95 -12.81 7.02
N LEU A 137 -6.93 -12.63 7.92
CA LEU A 137 -7.16 -11.35 8.60
C LEU A 137 -5.90 -10.85 9.30
N PHE A 138 -5.19 -11.72 10.03
CA PHE A 138 -3.95 -11.34 10.72
C PHE A 138 -2.85 -10.88 9.76
N GLN A 139 -2.73 -11.52 8.60
CA GLN A 139 -1.73 -11.13 7.59
C GLN A 139 -2.00 -9.75 6.99
N VAL A 140 -3.28 -9.39 6.79
CA VAL A 140 -3.63 -8.05 6.31
C VAL A 140 -3.53 -7.01 7.43
N LEU A 141 -3.93 -7.33 8.66
CA LEU A 141 -3.79 -6.42 9.80
C LEU A 141 -2.32 -6.07 10.07
N TYR A 142 -1.43 -7.06 10.08
CA TYR A 142 0.00 -6.82 10.27
C TYR A 142 0.58 -5.97 9.14
N GLY A 143 0.20 -6.27 7.89
CA GLY A 143 0.58 -5.45 6.73
C GLY A 143 0.12 -4.01 6.88
N GLY A 144 -1.16 -3.80 7.23
CA GLY A 144 -1.74 -2.47 7.39
C GLY A 144 -1.10 -1.66 8.52
N ILE A 145 -0.88 -2.26 9.69
CA ILE A 145 -0.20 -1.61 10.82
C ILE A 145 1.22 -1.22 10.43
N LEU A 146 1.99 -2.15 9.83
CA LEU A 146 3.35 -1.89 9.40
C LEU A 146 3.40 -0.76 8.35
N GLY A 147 2.50 -0.80 7.37
CA GLY A 147 2.36 0.24 6.35
C GLY A 147 2.06 1.61 6.96
N GLY A 148 1.10 1.67 7.87
CA GLY A 148 0.73 2.90 8.57
C GLY A 148 1.88 3.49 9.39
N ILE A 149 2.61 2.66 10.15
CA ILE A 149 3.80 3.09 10.90
C ILE A 149 4.85 3.70 9.97
N ILE A 150 5.16 3.00 8.86
CA ILE A 150 6.15 3.50 7.89
C ILE A 150 5.65 4.82 7.27
N GLY A 151 4.36 4.93 6.95
CA GLY A 151 3.77 6.16 6.39
C GLY A 151 3.91 7.36 7.33
N ILE A 152 3.65 7.16 8.63
CA ILE A 152 3.87 8.18 9.67
C ILE A 152 5.34 8.57 9.74
N LEU A 153 6.24 7.59 9.80
CA LEU A 153 7.69 7.84 9.88
C LEU A 153 8.22 8.58 8.64
N THR A 154 7.78 8.21 7.45
CA THR A 154 8.16 8.86 6.20
C THR A 154 7.67 10.30 6.16
N TYR A 155 6.43 10.57 6.57
CA TYR A 155 5.92 11.94 6.68
C TYR A 155 6.72 12.78 7.68
N ASN A 156 6.98 12.24 8.88
CA ASN A 156 7.71 12.96 9.93
C ASN A 156 9.17 13.27 9.54
N LYS A 157 9.81 12.39 8.76
CA LYS A 157 11.19 12.56 8.28
C LYS A 157 11.29 13.30 6.94
N LYS A 158 10.19 13.82 6.38
CA LYS A 158 10.15 14.37 5.01
C LYS A 158 11.21 15.45 4.78
N ASN A 159 11.42 16.36 5.74
CA ASN A 159 12.39 17.47 5.62
C ASN A 159 13.84 16.99 5.61
N THR A 160 14.16 15.93 6.37
CA THR A 160 15.49 15.31 6.38
C THR A 160 15.74 14.52 5.09
N ILE A 161 14.70 13.94 4.49
CA ILE A 161 14.81 13.14 3.27
C ILE A 161 15.00 14.03 2.03
N THR A 162 14.55 15.29 2.07
CA THR A 162 14.67 16.27 0.98
C THR A 162 15.92 17.16 1.05
N SER A 163 16.65 17.14 2.17
CA SER A 163 17.90 17.89 2.38
C SER A 163 19.16 17.16 1.87
N ILE A 164 19.00 15.96 1.29
CA ILE A 164 20.04 15.16 0.63
C ILE A 164 19.76 15.22 -0.88
#